data_AF-F0ZBI8-F1
#
_entry.id   AF-F0ZBI8-F1
#
_cell.length_a   1.000
_cell.length_b   1.000
_cell.length_c   1.000
_cell.angle_alpha   90.00
_cell.angle_beta   90.00
_cell.angle_gamma   90.00
#
_symmetry.space_group_name_H-M   'P 1'
#
loop_
_entity.id
_entity.type
_entity.pdbx_description
1 polymer ?
#
loop_
_entity_poly.entity_id
_entity_poly.type
_entity_poly.pdbx_seq_one_letter_code
_entity_poly.pdbx_strand_id
1 'polypeptide(L)'
;MIKKQENKTQRELQHGITSIPNEENPTEDKTVDEKRIEREENDILKSLKTFKPLVSVKDRAKDITYTESMKTSWRPPLYIRERDEKDNQKIRNQMNIIVDGDDTPPPITTFKEMKIPRSIIQVLDKKGIKKPSPIQMQGLPVVLSGRDMIGIAYTGSGKTLVFTLPMVLFALEEEKKLPIIQGEGPFGLILSPSRELARQTYDLVNSFTDSLAKDGFPKLRTLLAIGGIDMREQEQVFRKGIHMIVATPGRLLELLQKKKINFNLCKYLGLDEADRLIDFGFEDDIRSVLDHFTNQRQTLLFSATMPKKIQEFARSALVLPVEVNVGRAGAANLNVTQEVEFVKPEAKIVYLLECLQKTPPPVLIFCENKKDVDDIYEYLLLKQVEAVSIHGDKSQEEREGAIKAFREGKKDVLVATDVASKGLDFPDIQHVINFDMPREIENYIHRIGRTGRRGNKGVATTFINKTNTESLLLDLKYLLIEAKQKVPPALLEIPDDNQYLQKLQDLPKPCEYCDGRGHRLVNCPKLKKTSRSKKRNFSVLGGGDWVKNKYVYFLNHI
;
A
#
# COMPACT_ATOMS: atom_id res chain seq x y z
N MET A 1 11.70 75.25 -17.81
CA MET A 1 11.90 74.83 -19.21
C MET A 1 12.82 73.59 -19.30
N ILE A 2 12.49 72.53 -18.58
CA ILE A 2 13.14 71.21 -18.66
C ILE A 2 12.01 70.22 -18.32
N LYS A 3 11.18 69.88 -19.32
CA LYS A 3 10.11 68.85 -19.29
C LYS A 3 9.31 68.79 -20.61
N LYS A 4 10.00 68.93 -21.76
CA LYS A 4 9.35 68.82 -23.08
C LYS A 4 10.20 68.13 -24.17
N GLN A 5 11.18 67.31 -23.76
CA GLN A 5 12.06 66.58 -24.69
C GLN A 5 12.24 65.08 -24.41
N GLU A 6 11.53 64.49 -23.44
CA GLU A 6 11.55 63.03 -23.21
C GLU A 6 10.26 62.30 -23.67
N ASN A 7 9.27 63.01 -24.20
CA ASN A 7 8.01 62.42 -24.69
C ASN A 7 7.90 62.33 -26.23
N LYS A 8 9.04 62.23 -26.92
CA LYS A 8 9.08 62.05 -28.39
C LYS A 8 9.72 60.75 -28.87
N THR A 9 10.08 59.84 -27.96
CA THR A 9 10.71 58.54 -28.30
C THR A 9 9.98 57.33 -27.70
N GLN A 10 8.68 57.46 -27.40
CA GLN A 10 7.84 56.35 -26.91
C GLN A 10 6.47 56.24 -27.58
N ARG A 11 6.18 57.04 -28.62
CA ARG A 11 4.88 57.01 -29.35
C ARG A 11 4.97 56.56 -30.81
N GLU A 12 6.10 56.02 -31.25
CA GLU A 12 6.28 55.47 -32.61
C GLU A 12 6.49 53.94 -32.67
N LEU A 13 6.20 53.21 -31.58
CA LEU A 13 6.23 51.73 -31.56
C LEU A 13 4.84 51.08 -31.39
N GLN A 14 3.76 51.86 -31.52
CA GLN A 14 2.39 51.37 -31.56
C GLN A 14 1.72 51.96 -32.80
N HIS A 15 1.81 51.26 -33.94
CA HIS A 15 0.80 51.16 -35.01
C HIS A 15 1.49 50.66 -36.27
N GLY A 16 1.49 49.34 -36.46
CA GLY A 16 2.03 48.74 -37.69
C GLY A 16 2.31 47.25 -37.59
N ILE A 17 1.34 46.43 -37.14
CA ILE A 17 1.36 44.99 -37.44
C ILE A 17 -0.06 44.57 -37.81
N THR A 18 -0.29 44.53 -39.11
CA THR A 18 -1.37 43.85 -39.80
C THR A 18 -1.40 42.35 -39.45
N SER A 19 -2.61 41.83 -39.28
CA SER A 19 -3.04 40.42 -39.27
C SER A 19 -2.00 39.39 -39.76
N ILE A 20 -1.50 38.58 -38.83
CA ILE A 20 -0.82 37.31 -39.09
C ILE A 20 -1.83 36.18 -38.74
N PRO A 21 -2.06 35.18 -39.60
CA PRO A 21 -3.03 34.12 -39.33
C PRO A 21 -2.64 33.29 -38.10
N ASN A 22 -3.63 32.77 -37.38
CA ASN A 22 -3.46 31.71 -36.39
C ASN A 22 -2.75 30.51 -37.04
N GLU A 23 -1.44 30.38 -36.81
CA GLU A 23 -0.77 29.08 -36.91
C GLU A 23 -1.20 28.27 -35.68
N GLU A 24 -2.08 27.30 -35.92
CA GLU A 24 -2.29 26.17 -35.03
C GLU A 24 -0.91 25.58 -34.71
N ASN A 25 -0.56 25.47 -33.42
CA ASN A 25 0.56 24.64 -32.99
C ASN A 25 0.35 23.24 -33.63
N PRO A 26 1.26 22.75 -34.48
CA PRO A 26 1.12 21.41 -35.02
C PRO A 26 1.18 20.45 -33.83
N THR A 27 0.07 19.76 -33.58
CA THR A 27 0.07 18.54 -32.77
C THR A 27 1.20 17.67 -33.27
N GLU A 28 2.21 17.43 -32.42
CA GLU A 28 3.32 16.53 -32.74
C GLU A 28 2.77 15.24 -33.31
N ASP A 29 3.02 15.02 -34.60
CA ASP A 29 2.52 13.87 -35.30
C ASP A 29 3.32 12.66 -34.79
N LYS A 30 2.74 11.92 -33.83
CA LYS A 30 3.40 10.75 -33.23
C LYS A 30 4.00 9.88 -34.33
N THR A 31 5.25 9.48 -34.15
CA THR A 31 5.97 8.67 -35.14
C THR A 31 5.21 7.37 -35.44
N VAL A 32 5.38 6.82 -36.65
CA VAL A 32 4.70 5.58 -37.08
C VAL A 32 4.97 4.43 -36.10
N ASP A 33 6.18 4.39 -35.51
CA ASP A 33 6.57 3.40 -34.51
C ASP A 33 5.90 3.62 -33.15
N GLU A 34 5.69 4.86 -32.70
CA GLU A 34 4.92 5.14 -31.47
C GLU A 34 3.45 4.76 -31.62
N LYS A 35 2.83 5.10 -32.77
CA LYS A 35 1.44 4.70 -33.07
C LYS A 35 1.30 3.17 -33.15
N ARG A 36 2.33 2.46 -33.62
CA ARG A 36 2.38 0.99 -33.67
C ARG A 36 2.52 0.37 -32.28
N ILE A 37 3.44 0.86 -31.46
CA ILE A 37 3.65 0.39 -30.09
C ILE A 37 2.38 0.63 -29.26
N GLU A 38 1.75 1.82 -29.34
CA GLU A 38 0.49 2.10 -28.63
C GLU A 38 -0.66 1.19 -29.06
N ARG A 39 -0.74 0.79 -30.34
CA ARG A 39 -1.74 -0.20 -30.80
C ARG A 39 -1.46 -1.59 -30.24
N GLU A 40 -0.22 -2.05 -30.30
CA GLU A 40 0.17 -3.36 -29.75
C GLU A 40 -0.06 -3.42 -28.23
N GLU A 41 0.24 -2.34 -27.50
CA GLU A 41 -0.04 -2.23 -26.07
C GLU A 41 -1.55 -2.28 -25.77
N ASN A 42 -2.37 -1.57 -26.55
CA ASN A 42 -3.82 -1.59 -26.44
C ASN A 42 -4.44 -2.95 -26.73
N ASP A 43 -3.88 -3.71 -27.68
CA ASP A 43 -4.37 -5.04 -28.01
C ASP A 43 -3.97 -6.07 -26.95
N ILE A 44 -2.74 -5.98 -26.40
CA ILE A 44 -2.32 -6.77 -25.23
C ILE A 44 -3.26 -6.48 -24.04
N LEU A 45 -3.54 -5.20 -23.77
CA LEU A 45 -4.47 -4.76 -22.73
C LEU A 45 -5.88 -5.32 -22.92
N LYS A 46 -6.42 -5.26 -24.14
CA LYS A 46 -7.74 -5.82 -24.47
C LYS A 46 -7.79 -7.33 -24.27
N SER A 47 -6.72 -8.04 -24.65
CA SER A 47 -6.63 -9.50 -24.46
C SER A 47 -6.56 -9.92 -22.97
N LEU A 48 -6.06 -9.04 -22.10
CA LEU A 48 -6.05 -9.24 -20.65
C LEU A 48 -7.38 -8.87 -19.97
N LYS A 49 -8.23 -8.07 -20.63
CA LYS A 49 -9.48 -7.51 -20.07
C LYS A 49 -10.68 -8.47 -20.05
N THR A 50 -10.49 -9.77 -20.21
CA THR A 50 -11.58 -10.74 -20.08
C THR A 50 -11.78 -11.15 -18.62
N PHE A 51 -12.26 -10.22 -17.79
CA PHE A 51 -12.63 -10.53 -16.41
C PHE A 51 -14.09 -10.17 -16.15
N LYS A 52 -14.83 -11.16 -15.63
CA LYS A 52 -16.19 -10.98 -15.11
C LYS A 52 -16.14 -9.99 -13.93
N PRO A 53 -17.05 -9.01 -13.85
CA PRO A 53 -17.11 -8.09 -12.72
C PRO A 53 -17.32 -8.87 -11.42
N LEU A 54 -16.49 -8.58 -10.41
CA LEU A 54 -16.48 -9.26 -9.11
C LEU A 54 -17.47 -8.64 -8.12
N VAL A 55 -18.74 -8.60 -8.52
CA VAL A 55 -19.87 -8.40 -7.58
C VAL A 55 -19.99 -9.66 -6.72
N SER A 56 -20.30 -9.52 -5.42
CA SER A 56 -20.57 -10.66 -4.50
C SER A 56 -21.55 -11.63 -5.15
N VAL A 57 -21.39 -12.94 -4.94
CA VAL A 57 -22.29 -13.94 -5.53
C VAL A 57 -23.75 -13.65 -5.14
N LYS A 58 -23.97 -13.09 -3.94
CA LYS A 58 -25.31 -12.67 -3.47
C LYS A 58 -25.78 -11.35 -4.07
N ASP A 59 -24.90 -10.39 -4.27
CA ASP A 59 -25.24 -9.11 -4.92
C ASP A 59 -25.56 -9.33 -6.41
N ARG A 60 -24.90 -10.30 -7.07
CA ARG A 60 -25.28 -10.78 -8.42
C ARG A 60 -26.58 -11.55 -8.41
N ALA A 61 -26.81 -12.40 -7.40
CA ALA A 61 -28.06 -13.15 -7.28
C ALA A 61 -29.27 -12.25 -6.97
N LYS A 62 -29.03 -11.03 -6.44
CA LYS A 62 -30.06 -10.03 -6.13
C LYS A 62 -30.08 -8.83 -7.09
N ASP A 63 -29.17 -8.78 -8.08
CA ASP A 63 -28.98 -7.67 -9.01
C ASP A 63 -28.73 -6.29 -8.35
N ILE A 64 -28.15 -6.29 -7.14
CA ILE A 64 -27.91 -5.06 -6.36
C ILE A 64 -26.55 -4.48 -6.75
N THR A 65 -26.55 -3.32 -7.41
CA THR A 65 -25.35 -2.50 -7.63
C THR A 65 -25.46 -1.25 -6.76
N TYR A 66 -24.60 -1.13 -5.75
CA TYR A 66 -24.55 0.08 -4.92
C TYR A 66 -23.94 1.23 -5.72
N THR A 67 -24.64 2.35 -5.80
CA THR A 67 -24.23 3.55 -6.55
C THR A 67 -24.00 4.77 -5.66
N GLU A 68 -24.39 4.71 -4.38
CA GLU A 68 -24.20 5.78 -3.41
C GLU A 68 -23.25 5.35 -2.30
N SER A 69 -22.53 6.30 -1.71
CA SER A 69 -21.73 6.07 -0.51
C SER A 69 -22.58 5.92 0.75
N MET A 70 -22.05 5.27 1.78
CA MET A 70 -22.74 5.21 3.08
C MET A 70 -22.90 6.60 3.68
N LYS A 71 -24.05 6.84 4.31
CA LYS A 71 -24.33 8.09 5.02
C LYS A 71 -23.93 7.95 6.48
N THR A 72 -23.12 8.89 6.98
CA THR A 72 -22.73 8.95 8.40
C THR A 72 -23.37 10.15 9.09
N SER A 73 -23.34 10.16 10.42
CA SER A 73 -23.76 11.30 11.24
C SER A 73 -22.67 12.39 11.37
N TRP A 74 -21.42 12.07 11.00
CA TRP A 74 -20.29 12.98 11.14
C TRP A 74 -20.30 14.08 10.08
N ARG A 75 -20.06 15.33 10.49
CA ARG A 75 -19.88 16.48 9.58
C ARG A 75 -18.73 17.36 10.08
N PRO A 76 -17.90 17.90 9.17
CA PRO A 76 -16.87 18.87 9.56
C PRO A 76 -17.49 20.16 10.11
N PRO A 77 -16.73 20.99 10.84
CA PRO A 77 -17.14 22.35 11.21
C PRO A 77 -17.57 23.18 10.00
N LEU A 78 -18.52 24.10 10.21
CA LEU A 78 -19.13 24.89 9.13
C LEU A 78 -18.09 25.65 8.30
N TYR A 79 -17.18 26.37 8.95
CA TYR A 79 -16.13 27.14 8.29
C TYR A 79 -15.14 26.29 7.47
N ILE A 80 -15.03 24.98 7.75
CA ILE A 80 -14.23 24.05 6.93
C ILE A 80 -15.03 23.59 5.72
N ARG A 81 -16.33 23.35 5.91
CA ARG A 81 -17.24 22.93 4.83
C ARG A 81 -17.46 24.04 3.81
N GLU A 82 -17.46 25.29 4.25
CA GLU A 82 -17.62 26.48 3.41
C GLU A 82 -16.28 27.03 2.89
N ARG A 83 -15.16 26.37 3.21
CA ARG A 83 -13.85 26.80 2.72
C ARG A 83 -13.74 26.57 1.22
N ASP A 84 -13.34 27.60 0.50
CA ASP A 84 -13.14 27.57 -0.95
C ASP A 84 -12.22 26.42 -1.38
N GLU A 85 -12.55 25.82 -2.52
CA GLU A 85 -11.77 24.70 -3.07
C GLU A 85 -10.34 25.12 -3.44
N LYS A 86 -10.12 26.40 -3.76
CA LYS A 86 -8.77 26.96 -3.97
C LYS A 86 -7.91 26.86 -2.71
N ASP A 87 -8.48 27.08 -1.53
CA ASP A 87 -7.76 26.98 -0.27
C ASP A 87 -7.58 25.53 0.18
N ASN A 88 -8.58 24.67 -0.09
CA ASN A 88 -8.42 23.22 0.03
C ASN A 88 -7.22 22.73 -0.80
N GLN A 89 -7.14 23.18 -2.06
CA GLN A 89 -6.07 22.78 -2.97
C GLN A 89 -4.70 23.32 -2.55
N LYS A 90 -4.62 24.55 -2.01
CA LYS A 90 -3.36 25.06 -1.43
C LYS A 90 -2.84 24.15 -0.31
N ILE A 91 -3.72 23.69 0.59
CA ILE A 91 -3.33 22.77 1.68
C ILE A 91 -2.86 21.43 1.10
N ARG A 92 -3.58 20.87 0.14
CA ARG A 92 -3.19 19.62 -0.53
C ARG A 92 -1.82 19.74 -1.21
N ASN A 93 -1.59 20.82 -1.94
CA ASN A 93 -0.31 21.09 -2.61
C ASN A 93 0.84 21.24 -1.59
N GLN A 94 0.63 22.00 -0.50
CA GLN A 94 1.65 22.16 0.56
C GLN A 94 2.03 20.84 1.23
N MET A 95 1.06 19.94 1.37
CA MET A 95 1.23 18.66 2.05
C MET A 95 1.51 17.49 1.10
N ASN A 96 1.71 17.76 -0.20
CA ASN A 96 1.90 16.75 -1.25
C ASN A 96 0.82 15.66 -1.25
N ILE A 97 -0.43 16.09 -1.14
CA ILE A 97 -1.62 15.23 -1.18
C ILE A 97 -2.23 15.37 -2.58
N ILE A 98 -2.33 14.26 -3.28
CA ILE A 98 -3.07 14.13 -4.54
C ILE A 98 -4.36 13.40 -4.21
N VAL A 99 -5.48 13.93 -4.67
CA VAL A 99 -6.80 13.34 -4.42
C VAL A 99 -7.54 13.21 -5.73
N ASP A 100 -8.13 12.04 -5.96
CA ASP A 100 -8.98 11.75 -7.10
C ASP A 100 -10.31 11.16 -6.62
N GLY A 101 -11.39 11.50 -7.30
CA GLY A 101 -12.75 11.12 -6.96
C GLY A 101 -13.71 12.29 -6.71
N ASP A 102 -14.98 12.04 -6.97
CA ASP A 102 -16.05 13.03 -6.88
C ASP A 102 -16.38 13.41 -5.43
N ASP A 103 -16.88 14.62 -5.20
CA ASP A 103 -17.37 15.12 -3.89
C ASP A 103 -16.41 14.85 -2.72
N THR A 104 -15.13 15.13 -2.94
CA THR A 104 -14.08 14.90 -1.96
C THR A 104 -14.21 15.85 -0.76
N PRO A 105 -14.29 15.35 0.49
CA PRO A 105 -14.33 16.19 1.68
C PRO A 105 -13.07 17.08 1.83
N PRO A 106 -13.20 18.28 2.43
CA PRO A 106 -12.07 19.19 2.61
C PRO A 106 -11.01 18.60 3.57
N PRO A 107 -9.70 18.83 3.33
CA PRO A 107 -8.64 18.37 4.22
C PRO A 107 -8.69 19.11 5.57
N ILE A 108 -8.52 18.39 6.68
CA ILE A 108 -8.56 18.97 8.03
C ILE A 108 -7.17 18.90 8.68
N THR A 109 -6.70 20.04 9.20
CA THR A 109 -5.34 20.21 9.70
C THR A 109 -5.14 19.80 11.16
N THR A 110 -6.21 19.61 11.93
CA THR A 110 -6.11 19.23 13.35
C THR A 110 -7.13 18.17 13.75
N PHE A 111 -6.74 17.28 14.68
CA PHE A 111 -7.66 16.26 15.23
C PHE A 111 -8.87 16.85 15.96
N LYS A 112 -8.70 18.04 16.57
CA LYS A 112 -9.79 18.74 17.25
C LYS A 112 -10.89 19.16 16.27
N GLU A 113 -10.52 19.67 15.10
CA GLU A 113 -11.45 20.08 14.04
C GLU A 113 -12.13 18.87 13.38
N MET A 114 -11.48 17.70 13.40
CA MET A 114 -12.10 16.43 13.02
C MET A 114 -13.14 15.94 14.04
N LYS A 115 -13.35 16.66 15.15
CA LYS A 115 -14.28 16.32 16.24
C LYS A 115 -13.96 14.98 16.92
N ILE A 116 -12.68 14.63 17.01
CA ILE A 116 -12.23 13.42 17.70
C ILE A 116 -12.36 13.62 19.23
N PRO A 117 -12.83 12.61 19.98
CA PRO A 117 -12.90 12.67 21.44
C PRO A 117 -11.58 13.05 22.12
N ARG A 118 -11.65 13.85 23.19
CA ARG A 118 -10.45 14.33 23.92
C ARG A 118 -9.61 13.19 24.48
N SER A 119 -10.25 12.14 24.97
CA SER A 119 -9.60 10.91 25.45
C SER A 119 -8.70 10.28 24.38
N ILE A 120 -9.17 10.16 23.15
CA ILE A 120 -8.36 9.66 22.03
C ILE A 120 -7.21 10.63 21.70
N ILE A 121 -7.47 11.94 21.67
CA ILE A 121 -6.42 12.95 21.42
C ILE A 121 -5.29 12.84 22.47
N GLN A 122 -5.60 12.57 23.73
CA GLN A 122 -4.60 12.34 24.77
C GLN A 122 -3.77 11.06 24.53
N VAL A 123 -4.38 9.99 24.00
CA VAL A 123 -3.64 8.78 23.60
C VAL A 123 -2.69 9.09 22.44
N LEU A 124 -3.13 9.89 21.46
CA LEU A 124 -2.30 10.32 20.34
C LEU A 124 -1.11 11.17 20.82
N ASP A 125 -1.34 12.12 21.72
CA ASP A 125 -0.29 12.97 22.28
C ASP A 125 0.74 12.17 23.08
N LYS A 126 0.30 11.19 23.90
CA LYS A 126 1.20 10.25 24.59
C LYS A 126 2.04 9.40 23.64
N LYS A 127 1.54 9.13 22.44
CA LYS A 127 2.27 8.44 21.36
C LYS A 127 3.14 9.39 20.52
N GLY A 128 3.21 10.67 20.86
CA GLY A 128 3.97 11.71 20.15
C GLY A 128 3.27 12.27 18.90
N ILE A 129 1.99 11.95 18.68
CA ILE A 129 1.24 12.34 17.49
C ILE A 129 0.45 13.62 17.78
N LYS A 130 1.11 14.77 17.64
CA LYS A 130 0.52 16.09 17.94
C LYS A 130 -0.35 16.67 16.82
N LYS A 131 -0.02 16.34 15.57
CA LYS A 131 -0.72 16.82 14.36
C LYS A 131 -0.98 15.65 13.42
N PRO A 132 -2.08 15.68 12.64
CA PRO A 132 -2.34 14.66 11.64
C PRO A 132 -1.24 14.67 10.56
N SER A 133 -0.83 13.49 10.11
CA SER A 133 0.02 13.35 8.92
C SER A 133 -0.78 13.68 7.65
N PRO A 134 -0.13 13.92 6.49
CA PRO A 134 -0.87 14.30 5.28
C PRO A 134 -1.95 13.29 4.88
N ILE A 135 -1.70 11.97 5.03
CA ILE A 135 -2.70 10.93 4.72
C ILE A 135 -3.86 10.96 5.70
N GLN A 136 -3.63 11.38 6.95
CA GLN A 136 -4.68 11.54 7.96
C GLN A 136 -5.50 12.82 7.72
N MET A 137 -4.87 13.90 7.26
CA MET A 137 -5.54 15.18 7.00
C MET A 137 -6.67 15.06 5.98
N GLN A 138 -6.45 14.27 4.92
CA GLN A 138 -7.45 14.04 3.88
C GLN A 138 -8.22 12.72 4.10
N GLY A 139 -7.54 11.66 4.55
CA GLY A 139 -8.16 10.34 4.70
C GLY A 139 -9.19 10.27 5.82
N LEU A 140 -8.94 10.89 6.98
CA LEU A 140 -9.92 10.84 8.08
C LEU A 140 -11.25 11.51 7.69
N PRO A 141 -11.28 12.72 7.10
CA PRO A 141 -12.53 13.31 6.59
C PRO A 141 -13.26 12.44 5.56
N VAL A 142 -12.53 11.79 4.63
CA VAL A 142 -13.12 10.87 3.63
C VAL A 142 -13.82 9.71 4.34
N VAL A 143 -13.10 9.02 5.22
CA VAL A 143 -13.62 7.84 5.91
C VAL A 143 -14.76 8.20 6.86
N LEU A 144 -14.61 9.27 7.65
CA LEU A 144 -15.66 9.72 8.57
C LEU A 144 -16.94 10.16 7.85
N SER A 145 -16.84 10.56 6.58
CA SER A 145 -18.00 10.89 5.74
C SER A 145 -18.71 9.67 5.14
N GLY A 146 -18.19 8.45 5.36
CA GLY A 146 -18.77 7.20 4.86
C GLY A 146 -18.39 6.82 3.43
N ARG A 147 -17.40 7.52 2.85
CA ARG A 147 -16.87 7.23 1.51
C ARG A 147 -15.87 6.07 1.56
N ASP A 148 -15.93 5.21 0.54
CA ASP A 148 -14.87 4.26 0.27
C ASP A 148 -13.57 5.01 -0.06
N MET A 149 -12.43 4.42 0.28
CA MET A 149 -11.14 5.10 0.14
C MET A 149 -10.06 4.15 -0.35
N ILE A 150 -9.25 4.64 -1.30
CA ILE A 150 -7.96 4.03 -1.65
C ILE A 150 -6.88 4.94 -1.08
N GLY A 151 -6.18 4.47 -0.05
CA GLY A 151 -5.09 5.20 0.60
C GLY A 151 -3.73 4.72 0.11
N ILE A 152 -3.06 5.52 -0.70
CA ILE A 152 -1.71 5.23 -1.21
C ILE A 152 -0.70 6.07 -0.44
N ALA A 153 0.12 5.42 0.38
CA ALA A 153 1.22 6.06 1.07
C ALA A 153 2.25 5.02 1.52
N TYR A 154 3.50 5.44 1.76
CA TYR A 154 4.55 4.55 2.27
C TYR A 154 4.29 4.08 3.71
N THR A 155 4.97 3.02 4.15
CA THR A 155 4.87 2.54 5.55
C THR A 155 5.39 3.60 6.52
N GLY A 156 4.68 3.83 7.63
CA GLY A 156 5.06 4.88 8.60
C GLY A 156 4.48 6.26 8.31
N SER A 157 3.76 6.44 7.20
CA SER A 157 3.00 7.67 6.89
C SER A 157 1.77 7.90 7.79
N GLY A 158 1.42 6.93 8.65
CA GLY A 158 0.30 7.02 9.58
C GLY A 158 -1.04 6.49 9.05
N LYS A 159 -1.03 5.65 8.01
CA LYS A 159 -2.22 4.97 7.44
C LYS A 159 -3.06 4.25 8.48
N THR A 160 -2.43 3.59 9.46
CA THR A 160 -3.12 2.80 10.48
C THR A 160 -4.19 3.59 11.24
N LEU A 161 -3.93 4.88 11.52
CA LEU A 161 -4.92 5.72 12.18
C LEU A 161 -6.14 6.02 11.31
N VAL A 162 -5.98 6.08 9.98
CA VAL A 162 -7.04 6.44 9.04
C VAL A 162 -8.13 5.37 9.00
N PHE A 163 -7.78 4.08 9.15
CA PHE A 163 -8.77 2.99 9.16
C PHE A 163 -9.11 2.43 10.54
N THR A 164 -8.30 2.67 11.57
CA THR A 164 -8.63 2.20 12.93
C THR A 164 -9.53 3.19 13.68
N LEU A 165 -9.24 4.49 13.58
CA LEU A 165 -9.93 5.50 14.37
C LEU A 165 -11.41 5.63 13.98
N PRO A 166 -11.79 5.76 12.68
CA PRO A 166 -13.19 5.81 12.30
C PRO A 166 -13.97 4.54 12.66
N MET A 167 -13.35 3.35 12.54
CA MET A 167 -13.96 2.09 12.97
C MET A 167 -14.37 2.13 14.45
N VAL A 168 -13.48 2.61 15.32
CA VAL A 168 -13.75 2.75 16.77
C VAL A 168 -14.87 3.76 17.03
N LEU A 169 -14.87 4.89 16.33
CA LEU A 169 -15.90 5.92 16.52
C LEU A 169 -17.28 5.47 16.04
N PHE A 170 -17.35 4.79 14.90
CA PHE A 170 -18.60 4.24 14.39
C PHE A 170 -19.11 3.09 15.28
N ALA A 171 -18.23 2.19 15.74
CA ALA A 171 -18.61 1.15 16.69
C ALA A 171 -19.15 1.74 18.01
N LEU A 172 -18.55 2.84 18.49
CA LEU A 172 -19.03 3.57 19.66
C LEU A 172 -20.40 4.20 19.44
N GLU A 173 -20.63 4.77 18.27
CA GLU A 173 -21.92 5.36 17.91
C GLU A 173 -23.02 4.29 17.87
N GLU A 174 -22.76 3.14 17.25
CA GLU A 174 -23.74 2.06 17.18
C GLU A 174 -24.02 1.45 18.56
N GLU A 175 -23.01 1.18 19.39
CA GLU A 175 -23.20 0.67 20.77
C GLU A 175 -24.04 1.64 21.63
N LYS A 176 -23.93 2.95 21.39
CA LYS A 176 -24.76 3.95 22.08
C LYS A 176 -26.21 4.00 21.59
N LYS A 177 -26.45 3.72 20.31
CA LYS A 177 -27.80 3.69 19.73
C LYS A 177 -28.53 2.41 20.10
N LEU A 178 -27.87 1.27 19.87
CA LEU A 178 -28.41 -0.05 20.12
C LEU A 178 -27.26 -0.98 20.57
N PRO A 179 -27.18 -1.32 21.87
CA PRO A 179 -26.11 -2.14 22.40
C PRO A 179 -26.02 -3.51 21.70
N ILE A 180 -24.82 -3.86 21.24
CA ILE A 180 -24.56 -5.12 20.53
C ILE A 180 -24.60 -6.28 21.51
N ILE A 181 -25.43 -7.27 21.20
CA ILE A 181 -25.54 -8.50 21.99
C ILE A 181 -24.81 -9.68 21.31
N GLN A 182 -24.80 -10.82 21.99
CA GLN A 182 -24.18 -12.03 21.47
C GLN A 182 -24.82 -12.46 20.14
N GLY A 183 -23.98 -12.76 19.15
CA GLY A 183 -24.41 -13.39 17.90
C GLY A 183 -24.82 -12.43 16.78
N GLU A 184 -24.84 -11.11 17.00
CA GLU A 184 -25.19 -10.15 15.94
C GLU A 184 -24.04 -9.87 14.95
N GLY A 185 -22.82 -10.23 15.33
CA GLY A 185 -21.61 -10.01 14.54
C GLY A 185 -20.97 -8.64 14.77
N PRO A 186 -19.74 -8.42 14.28
CA PRO A 186 -19.04 -7.16 14.44
C PRO A 186 -19.62 -6.07 13.55
N PHE A 187 -19.44 -4.83 13.97
CA PHE A 187 -19.64 -3.64 13.14
C PHE A 187 -18.49 -3.45 12.14
N GLY A 188 -17.25 -3.64 12.60
CA GLY A 188 -16.04 -3.35 11.81
C GLY A 188 -15.05 -4.48 11.75
N LEU A 189 -14.39 -4.61 10.59
CA LEU A 189 -13.39 -5.60 10.30
C LEU A 189 -12.14 -4.95 9.70
N ILE A 190 -10.96 -5.31 10.20
CA ILE A 190 -9.67 -5.01 9.58
C ILE A 190 -8.97 -6.32 9.22
N LEU A 191 -8.56 -6.44 7.96
CA LEU A 191 -7.70 -7.51 7.47
C LEU A 191 -6.26 -7.03 7.35
N SER A 192 -5.34 -7.81 7.91
CA SER A 192 -3.90 -7.58 7.81
C SER A 192 -3.20 -8.82 7.23
N PRO A 193 -2.11 -8.64 6.45
CA PRO A 193 -1.41 -9.75 5.79
C PRO A 193 -0.61 -10.65 6.74
N SER A 194 -0.23 -10.14 7.92
CA SER A 194 0.55 -10.90 8.90
C SER A 194 -0.07 -10.84 10.29
N ARG A 195 0.29 -11.83 11.12
CA ARG A 195 -0.16 -11.96 12.50
C ARG A 195 0.30 -10.78 13.36
N GLU A 196 1.50 -10.31 13.09
CA GLU A 196 2.18 -9.27 13.85
C GLU A 196 1.61 -7.89 13.54
N LEU A 197 1.28 -7.61 12.27
CA LEU A 197 0.61 -6.38 11.88
C LEU A 197 -0.83 -6.34 12.40
N ALA A 198 -1.53 -7.49 12.38
CA ALA A 198 -2.83 -7.63 13.01
C ALA A 198 -2.77 -7.35 14.52
N ARG A 199 -1.77 -7.90 15.24
CA ARG A 199 -1.59 -7.66 16.68
C ARG A 199 -1.30 -6.18 16.99
N GLN A 200 -0.42 -5.54 16.23
CA GLN A 200 -0.13 -4.10 16.39
C GLN A 200 -1.39 -3.23 16.19
N THR A 201 -2.17 -3.55 15.16
CA THR A 201 -3.43 -2.86 14.87
C THR A 201 -4.45 -3.09 16.00
N TYR A 202 -4.57 -4.32 16.49
CA TYR A 202 -5.42 -4.69 17.62
C TYR A 202 -5.05 -3.95 18.91
N ASP A 203 -3.76 -3.88 19.25
CA ASP A 203 -3.28 -3.17 20.43
C ASP A 203 -3.57 -1.66 20.34
N LEU A 204 -3.43 -1.08 19.14
CA LEU A 204 -3.80 0.31 18.89
C LEU A 204 -5.30 0.54 19.08
N VAL A 205 -6.15 -0.31 18.50
CA VAL A 205 -7.61 -0.25 18.68
C VAL A 205 -7.97 -0.34 20.16
N ASN A 206 -7.40 -1.30 20.89
CA ASN A 206 -7.66 -1.45 22.33
C ASN A 206 -7.23 -0.22 23.14
N SER A 207 -6.12 0.42 22.77
CA SER A 207 -5.69 1.64 23.45
C SER A 207 -6.71 2.79 23.32
N PHE A 208 -7.44 2.86 22.20
CA PHE A 208 -8.54 3.81 22.01
C PHE A 208 -9.78 3.40 22.80
N THR A 209 -10.18 2.14 22.74
CA THR A 209 -11.38 1.66 23.46
C THR A 209 -11.22 1.79 24.96
N ASP A 210 -10.04 1.50 25.51
CA ASP A 210 -9.76 1.64 26.95
C ASP A 210 -9.74 3.09 27.38
N SER A 211 -9.22 3.99 26.54
CA SER A 211 -9.23 5.42 26.84
C SER A 211 -10.64 6.01 26.80
N LEU A 212 -11.50 5.55 25.88
CA LEU A 212 -12.90 5.95 25.84
C LEU A 212 -13.67 5.42 27.05
N ALA A 213 -13.44 4.16 27.44
CA ALA A 213 -14.08 3.58 28.62
C ALA A 213 -13.72 4.34 29.91
N LYS A 214 -12.46 4.78 30.05
CA LYS A 214 -12.02 5.65 31.16
C LYS A 214 -12.68 7.04 31.16
N ASP A 215 -13.12 7.50 30.00
CA ASP A 215 -13.80 8.79 29.78
C ASP A 215 -15.34 8.65 29.88
N GLY A 216 -15.83 7.52 30.43
CA GLY A 216 -17.26 7.28 30.70
C GLY A 216 -18.07 6.73 29.53
N PHE A 217 -17.43 6.36 28.41
CA PHE A 217 -18.11 5.73 27.28
C PHE A 217 -18.29 4.21 27.49
N PRO A 218 -19.25 3.56 26.79
CA PRO A 218 -19.39 2.11 26.81
C PRO A 218 -18.08 1.39 26.42
N LYS A 219 -17.80 0.27 27.09
CA LYS A 219 -16.63 -0.54 26.78
C LYS A 219 -16.83 -1.30 25.48
N LEU A 220 -16.09 -0.88 24.45
CA LEU A 220 -16.01 -1.59 23.19
C LEU A 220 -15.17 -2.87 23.31
N ARG A 221 -15.52 -3.85 22.48
CA ARG A 221 -15.03 -5.23 22.53
C ARG A 221 -14.43 -5.58 21.17
N THR A 222 -13.14 -5.88 21.15
CA THR A 222 -12.37 -6.20 19.94
C THR A 222 -11.90 -7.66 19.99
N LEU A 223 -11.94 -8.36 18.87
CA LEU A 223 -11.40 -9.72 18.72
C LEU A 223 -10.14 -9.69 17.84
N LEU A 224 -9.08 -10.39 18.27
CA LEU A 224 -7.90 -10.66 17.45
C LEU A 224 -7.99 -12.07 16.86
N ALA A 225 -8.27 -12.19 15.57
CA ALA A 225 -8.41 -13.47 14.88
C ALA A 225 -7.17 -13.79 14.02
N ILE A 226 -6.14 -14.32 14.66
CA ILE A 226 -4.89 -14.77 14.03
C ILE A 226 -4.59 -16.22 14.40
N GLY A 227 -3.83 -16.92 13.54
CA GLY A 227 -3.41 -18.29 13.83
C GLY A 227 -2.48 -18.35 15.05
N GLY A 228 -2.58 -19.42 15.84
CA GLY A 228 -1.74 -19.65 17.03
C GLY A 228 -2.30 -19.09 18.35
N ILE A 229 -3.46 -18.43 18.35
CA ILE A 229 -4.18 -18.03 19.57
C ILE A 229 -5.24 -19.09 19.92
N ASP A 230 -5.30 -19.49 21.19
CA ASP A 230 -6.35 -20.37 21.69
C ASP A 230 -7.69 -19.61 21.77
N MET A 231 -8.74 -20.19 21.18
CA MET A 231 -10.09 -19.62 21.19
C MET A 231 -10.71 -19.60 22.58
N ARG A 232 -10.24 -20.45 23.50
CA ARG A 232 -10.72 -20.47 24.89
C ARG A 232 -10.47 -19.15 25.60
N GLU A 233 -9.32 -18.52 25.34
CA GLU A 233 -8.98 -17.21 25.91
C GLU A 233 -9.94 -16.10 25.46
N GLN A 234 -10.60 -16.29 24.31
CA GLN A 234 -11.49 -15.32 23.69
C GLN A 234 -12.97 -15.59 23.95
N GLU A 235 -13.33 -16.66 24.67
CA GLU A 235 -14.72 -17.08 24.88
C GLU A 235 -15.57 -15.99 25.56
N GLN A 236 -15.00 -15.25 26.51
CA GLN A 236 -15.70 -14.13 27.16
C GLN A 236 -16.10 -13.03 26.18
N VAL A 237 -15.28 -12.78 25.14
CA VAL A 237 -15.56 -11.77 24.12
C VAL A 237 -16.74 -12.23 23.25
N PHE A 238 -16.78 -13.52 22.88
CA PHE A 238 -17.91 -14.11 22.16
C PHE A 238 -19.22 -14.02 22.93
N ARG A 239 -19.21 -14.32 24.24
CA ARG A 239 -20.41 -14.29 25.09
C ARG A 239 -21.01 -12.90 25.25
N LYS A 240 -20.20 -11.83 25.17
CA LYS A 240 -20.65 -10.44 25.33
C LYS A 240 -20.99 -9.74 24.01
N GLY A 241 -20.77 -10.40 22.86
CA GLY A 241 -20.87 -9.76 21.56
C GLY A 241 -19.58 -9.00 21.18
N ILE A 242 -19.34 -8.89 19.87
CA ILE A 242 -18.09 -8.38 19.29
C ILE A 242 -18.44 -7.12 18.51
N HIS A 243 -17.71 -6.02 18.69
CA HIS A 243 -17.91 -4.82 17.89
C HIS A 243 -16.94 -4.75 16.72
N MET A 244 -15.70 -5.17 16.94
CA MET A 244 -14.62 -5.01 15.98
C MET A 244 -13.76 -6.27 15.91
N ILE A 245 -13.28 -6.61 14.73
CA ILE A 245 -12.35 -7.72 14.51
C ILE A 245 -11.11 -7.20 13.79
N VAL A 246 -9.93 -7.59 14.26
CA VAL A 246 -8.68 -7.48 13.52
C VAL A 246 -8.18 -8.89 13.23
N ALA A 247 -7.94 -9.22 11.96
CA ALA A 247 -7.70 -10.60 11.57
C ALA A 247 -6.72 -10.78 10.41
N THR A 248 -6.14 -11.98 10.34
CA THR A 248 -5.54 -12.50 9.11
C THR A 248 -6.59 -13.25 8.28
N PRO A 249 -6.62 -13.14 6.94
CA PRO A 249 -7.68 -13.69 6.08
C PRO A 249 -8.03 -15.15 6.34
N GLY A 250 -7.04 -16.05 6.32
CA GLY A 250 -7.28 -17.49 6.50
C GLY A 250 -7.94 -17.84 7.84
N ARG A 251 -7.50 -17.22 8.95
CA ARG A 251 -8.11 -17.48 10.27
C ARG A 251 -9.53 -16.93 10.34
N LEU A 252 -9.79 -15.76 9.76
CA LEU A 252 -11.13 -15.18 9.72
C LEU A 252 -12.09 -16.07 8.95
N LEU A 253 -11.67 -16.56 7.77
CA LEU A 253 -12.46 -17.42 6.91
C LEU A 253 -12.84 -18.72 7.63
N GLU A 254 -11.91 -19.32 8.37
CA GLU A 254 -12.19 -20.50 9.20
C GLU A 254 -13.30 -20.23 10.23
N LEU A 255 -13.28 -19.08 10.90
CA LEU A 255 -14.30 -18.70 11.89
C LEU A 255 -15.68 -18.48 11.26
N LEU A 256 -15.72 -17.91 10.06
CA LEU A 256 -16.94 -17.73 9.28
C LEU A 256 -17.52 -19.06 8.81
N GLN A 257 -16.69 -19.94 8.25
CA GLN A 257 -17.10 -21.26 7.76
C GLN A 257 -17.62 -22.14 8.90
N LYS A 258 -16.99 -22.07 10.08
CA LYS A 258 -17.45 -22.76 11.30
C LYS A 258 -18.65 -22.07 11.97
N LYS A 259 -19.20 -21.00 11.38
CA LYS A 259 -20.32 -20.20 11.88
C LYS A 259 -20.12 -19.71 13.32
N LYS A 260 -18.87 -19.46 13.72
CA LYS A 260 -18.54 -18.88 15.03
C LYS A 260 -18.77 -17.37 15.06
N ILE A 261 -18.66 -16.74 13.89
CA ILE A 261 -18.99 -15.33 13.66
C ILE A 261 -19.86 -15.21 12.39
N ASN A 262 -20.53 -14.08 12.25
CA ASN A 262 -21.27 -13.68 11.05
C ASN A 262 -21.07 -12.17 10.81
N PHE A 263 -21.51 -11.68 9.65
CA PHE A 263 -21.35 -10.27 9.25
C PHE A 263 -22.69 -9.54 9.10
N ASN A 264 -23.70 -9.90 9.89
CA ASN A 264 -25.03 -9.29 9.77
C ASN A 264 -24.98 -7.77 10.05
N LEU A 265 -24.19 -7.34 11.04
CA LEU A 265 -23.97 -5.93 11.38
C LEU A 265 -22.72 -5.29 10.75
N CYS A 266 -21.94 -6.04 9.97
CA CYS A 266 -20.61 -5.57 9.53
C CYS A 266 -20.76 -4.55 8.39
N LYS A 267 -20.54 -3.28 8.70
CA LYS A 267 -20.67 -2.15 7.75
C LYS A 267 -19.32 -1.52 7.40
N TYR A 268 -18.24 -1.97 8.01
CA TYR A 268 -16.91 -1.39 7.81
C TYR A 268 -15.85 -2.45 7.55
N LEU A 269 -15.09 -2.30 6.46
CA LEU A 269 -13.99 -3.18 6.07
C LEU A 269 -12.73 -2.36 5.75
N GLY A 270 -11.65 -2.58 6.49
CA GLY A 270 -10.32 -2.07 6.17
C GLY A 270 -9.39 -3.19 5.68
N LEU A 271 -8.72 -2.96 4.55
CA LEU A 271 -7.66 -3.81 4.03
C LEU A 271 -6.32 -3.09 4.23
N ASP A 272 -5.52 -3.56 5.17
CA ASP A 272 -4.18 -3.02 5.43
C ASP A 272 -3.13 -3.75 4.59
N GLU A 273 -2.17 -3.00 4.05
CA GLU A 273 -1.13 -3.51 3.12
C GLU A 273 -1.72 -4.45 2.03
N ALA A 274 -2.68 -3.92 1.27
CA ALA A 274 -3.44 -4.68 0.27
C ALA A 274 -2.56 -5.29 -0.83
N ASP A 275 -1.50 -4.61 -1.25
CA ASP A 275 -0.46 -5.17 -2.11
C ASP A 275 0.06 -6.51 -1.56
N ARG A 276 0.42 -6.55 -0.28
CA ARG A 276 0.92 -7.77 0.36
C ARG A 276 -0.12 -8.85 0.56
N LEU A 277 -1.36 -8.47 0.84
CA LEU A 277 -2.47 -9.43 0.94
C LEU A 277 -2.60 -10.22 -0.37
N ILE A 278 -2.49 -9.54 -1.51
CA ILE A 278 -2.56 -10.18 -2.82
C ILE A 278 -1.28 -10.96 -3.16
N ASP A 279 -0.11 -10.43 -2.82
CA ASP A 279 1.18 -11.10 -3.06
C ASP A 279 1.32 -12.43 -2.29
N PHE A 280 0.77 -12.49 -1.07
CA PHE A 280 0.71 -13.73 -0.30
C PHE A 280 -0.35 -14.73 -0.78
N GLY A 281 -1.11 -14.38 -1.82
CA GLY A 281 -2.14 -15.24 -2.39
C GLY A 281 -3.44 -15.28 -1.58
N PHE A 282 -3.67 -14.34 -0.66
CA PHE A 282 -4.93 -14.26 0.11
C PHE A 282 -6.10 -13.66 -0.69
N GLU A 283 -5.92 -13.40 -1.98
CA GLU A 283 -6.95 -12.81 -2.84
C GLU A 283 -8.26 -13.60 -2.83
N ASP A 284 -8.20 -14.93 -2.94
CA ASP A 284 -9.38 -15.79 -2.96
C ASP A 284 -10.01 -15.92 -1.58
N ASP A 285 -9.21 -15.89 -0.52
CA ASP A 285 -9.69 -15.85 0.86
C ASP A 285 -10.44 -14.54 1.14
N ILE A 286 -9.90 -13.41 0.69
CA ILE A 286 -10.53 -12.09 0.83
C ILE A 286 -11.84 -12.06 0.05
N ARG A 287 -11.87 -12.55 -1.20
CA ARG A 287 -13.11 -12.68 -1.97
C ARG A 287 -14.15 -13.52 -1.23
N SER A 288 -13.73 -14.65 -0.67
CA SER A 288 -14.62 -15.49 0.13
C SER A 288 -15.15 -14.77 1.38
N VAL A 289 -14.33 -13.95 2.03
CA VAL A 289 -14.77 -13.09 3.14
C VAL A 289 -15.80 -12.05 2.66
N LEU A 290 -15.61 -11.45 1.48
CA LEU A 290 -16.56 -10.50 0.89
C LEU A 290 -17.93 -11.13 0.62
N ASP A 291 -17.99 -12.41 0.22
CA ASP A 291 -19.25 -13.14 -0.04
C ASP A 291 -20.10 -13.37 1.23
N HIS A 292 -19.51 -13.22 2.42
CA HIS A 292 -20.23 -13.33 3.69
C HIS A 292 -21.00 -12.06 4.07
N PHE A 293 -20.68 -10.91 3.46
CA PHE A 293 -21.44 -9.68 3.67
C PHE A 293 -22.81 -9.76 2.99
N THR A 294 -23.83 -9.27 3.69
CA THR A 294 -25.22 -9.29 3.23
C THR A 294 -25.80 -7.91 2.90
N ASN A 295 -25.12 -6.85 3.38
CA ASN A 295 -25.53 -5.46 3.28
C ASN A 295 -24.39 -4.60 2.72
N GLN A 296 -24.71 -3.37 2.33
CA GLN A 296 -23.70 -2.38 1.96
C GLN A 296 -22.69 -2.18 3.10
N ARG A 297 -21.44 -2.00 2.73
CA ARG A 297 -20.33 -1.70 3.65
C ARG A 297 -19.49 -0.57 3.06
N GLN A 298 -18.83 0.18 3.92
CA GLN A 298 -17.70 1.02 3.54
C GLN A 298 -16.43 0.18 3.48
N THR A 299 -15.74 0.24 2.34
CA THR A 299 -14.49 -0.49 2.11
C THR A 299 -13.32 0.48 1.95
N LEU A 300 -12.27 0.25 2.73
CA LEU A 300 -11.03 1.02 2.66
C LEU A 300 -9.88 0.11 2.25
N LEU A 301 -9.09 0.54 1.29
CA LEU A 301 -7.93 -0.17 0.79
C LEU A 301 -6.68 0.67 0.99
N PHE A 302 -5.74 0.18 1.79
CA PHE A 302 -4.46 0.84 2.03
C PHE A 302 -3.33 0.06 1.40
N SER A 303 -2.52 0.73 0.59
CA SER A 303 -1.40 0.12 -0.13
C SER A 303 -0.21 1.07 -0.18
N ALA A 304 1.00 0.54 -0.33
CA ALA A 304 2.16 1.39 -0.65
C ALA A 304 2.32 1.56 -2.17
N THR A 305 1.90 0.54 -2.91
CA THR A 305 2.02 0.44 -4.37
C THR A 305 0.65 0.20 -4.99
N MET A 306 0.52 0.49 -6.28
CA MET A 306 -0.77 0.34 -6.98
C MET A 306 -0.59 -0.38 -8.32
N PRO A 307 -0.06 -1.61 -8.32
CA PRO A 307 0.07 -2.39 -9.55
C PRO A 307 -1.32 -2.72 -10.11
N LYS A 308 -1.41 -3.03 -11.41
CA LYS A 308 -2.69 -3.33 -12.09
C LYS A 308 -3.57 -4.33 -11.35
N LYS A 309 -2.98 -5.38 -10.79
CA LYS A 309 -3.71 -6.40 -10.03
C LYS A 309 -4.44 -5.80 -8.81
N ILE A 310 -3.82 -4.84 -8.12
CA ILE A 310 -4.45 -4.13 -7.00
C ILE A 310 -5.48 -3.12 -7.48
N GLN A 311 -5.23 -2.42 -8.58
CA GLN A 311 -6.22 -1.52 -9.19
C GLN A 311 -7.48 -2.28 -9.61
N GLU A 312 -7.33 -3.43 -10.24
CA GLU A 312 -8.43 -4.32 -10.65
C GLU A 312 -9.20 -4.84 -9.43
N PHE A 313 -8.47 -5.28 -8.40
CA PHE A 313 -9.08 -5.68 -7.14
C PHE A 313 -9.87 -4.52 -6.51
N ALA A 314 -9.28 -3.32 -6.44
CA ALA A 314 -9.91 -2.14 -5.86
C ALA A 314 -11.19 -1.74 -6.60
N ARG A 315 -11.16 -1.69 -7.94
CA ARG A 315 -12.33 -1.41 -8.77
C ARG A 315 -13.47 -2.41 -8.56
N SER A 316 -13.14 -3.64 -8.19
CA SER A 316 -14.16 -4.66 -7.92
C SER A 316 -14.70 -4.66 -6.49
N ALA A 317 -13.91 -4.17 -5.53
CA ALA A 317 -14.24 -4.28 -4.11
C ALA A 317 -14.83 -2.99 -3.51
N LEU A 318 -14.61 -1.82 -4.13
CA LEU A 318 -15.00 -0.50 -3.62
C LEU A 318 -16.08 0.16 -4.49
N VAL A 319 -16.87 1.06 -3.89
CA VAL A 319 -17.95 1.82 -4.53
C VAL A 319 -17.64 3.32 -4.50
N LEU A 320 -17.51 3.95 -5.67
CA LEU A 320 -17.14 5.37 -5.84
C LEU A 320 -16.03 5.84 -4.86
N PRO A 321 -14.89 5.14 -4.81
CA PRO A 321 -13.84 5.43 -3.84
C PRO A 321 -13.19 6.78 -4.10
N VAL A 322 -12.77 7.45 -3.02
CA VAL A 322 -11.84 8.57 -3.10
C VAL A 322 -10.42 8.01 -3.01
N GLU A 323 -9.60 8.25 -4.03
CA GLU A 323 -8.19 7.93 -4.01
C GLU A 323 -7.42 9.07 -3.34
N VAL A 324 -6.70 8.77 -2.27
CA VAL A 324 -5.85 9.73 -1.57
C VAL A 324 -4.42 9.21 -1.62
N ASN A 325 -3.61 9.92 -2.39
CA ASN A 325 -2.20 9.61 -2.59
C ASN A 325 -1.34 10.65 -1.89
N VAL A 326 -0.45 10.20 -1.02
CA VAL A 326 0.44 11.08 -0.24
C VAL A 326 1.89 10.76 -0.56
N GLY A 327 2.57 11.77 -1.10
CA GLY A 327 3.80 11.55 -1.84
C GLY A 327 3.51 10.93 -3.20
N ARG A 328 4.51 10.31 -3.82
CA ARG A 328 4.32 9.60 -5.08
C ARG A 328 4.13 8.10 -4.79
N ALA A 329 3.15 7.46 -5.43
CA ALA A 329 2.93 6.02 -5.32
C ALA A 329 4.21 5.24 -5.67
N GLY A 330 4.61 4.31 -4.81
CA GLY A 330 5.86 3.56 -4.99
C GLY A 330 7.16 4.36 -4.89
N ALA A 331 7.14 5.65 -4.49
CA ALA A 331 8.38 6.36 -4.19
C ALA A 331 8.99 5.89 -2.87
N ALA A 332 10.31 5.76 -2.85
CA ALA A 332 11.07 5.57 -1.63
C ALA A 332 10.87 6.75 -0.67
N ASN A 333 10.93 6.48 0.64
CA ASN A 333 10.91 7.53 1.64
C ASN A 333 12.11 8.48 1.43
N LEU A 334 11.84 9.75 1.15
CA LEU A 334 12.87 10.77 0.87
C LEU A 334 13.83 11.02 2.04
N ASN A 335 13.45 10.61 3.26
CA ASN A 335 14.31 10.70 4.44
C ASN A 335 15.33 9.55 4.53
N VAL A 336 15.34 8.62 3.57
CA VAL A 336 16.26 7.49 3.52
C VAL A 336 17.35 7.74 2.50
N THR A 337 18.60 7.84 2.97
CA THR A 337 19.78 7.83 2.12
C THR A 337 20.01 6.41 1.62
N GLN A 338 20.02 6.22 0.31
CA GLN A 338 20.15 4.90 -0.32
C GLN A 338 21.56 4.75 -0.90
N GLU A 339 22.32 3.80 -0.35
CA GLU A 339 23.64 3.41 -0.82
C GLU A 339 23.54 2.07 -1.54
N VAL A 340 23.88 2.03 -2.82
CA VAL A 340 23.87 0.79 -3.60
C VAL A 340 25.31 0.46 -3.98
N GLU A 341 25.74 -0.76 -3.67
CA GLU A 341 27.10 -1.21 -3.92
C GLU A 341 27.09 -2.52 -4.70
N PHE A 342 27.95 -2.60 -5.72
CA PHE A 342 28.13 -3.82 -6.48
C PHE A 342 29.14 -4.72 -5.76
N VAL A 343 28.65 -5.82 -5.18
CA VAL A 343 29.45 -6.69 -4.29
C VAL A 343 29.47 -8.11 -4.82
N LYS A 344 30.66 -8.69 -4.95
CA LYS A 344 30.81 -10.10 -5.31
C LYS A 344 30.32 -11.00 -4.15
N PRO A 345 29.70 -12.16 -4.41
CA PRO A 345 29.16 -13.03 -3.36
C PRO A 345 30.14 -13.33 -2.22
N GLU A 346 31.41 -13.57 -2.55
CA GLU A 346 32.46 -13.94 -1.61
C GLU A 346 32.87 -12.78 -0.68
N ALA A 347 32.63 -11.53 -1.12
CA ALA A 347 33.00 -10.33 -0.38
C ALA A 347 31.85 -9.80 0.51
N LYS A 348 30.62 -10.30 0.35
CA LYS A 348 29.43 -9.74 1.02
C LYS A 348 29.55 -9.65 2.54
N ILE A 349 30.13 -10.68 3.19
CA ILE A 349 30.29 -10.69 4.65
C ILE A 349 31.27 -9.61 5.14
N VAL A 350 32.35 -9.36 4.39
CA VAL A 350 33.32 -8.32 4.73
C VAL A 350 32.68 -6.95 4.62
N TYR A 351 32.00 -6.68 3.51
CA TYR A 351 31.24 -5.44 3.31
C TYR A 351 30.12 -5.26 4.34
N LEU A 352 29.48 -6.34 4.77
CA LEU A 352 28.47 -6.29 5.84
C LEU A 352 29.07 -5.75 7.14
N LEU A 353 30.26 -6.23 7.55
CA LEU A 353 30.93 -5.73 8.75
C LEU A 353 31.32 -4.25 8.63
N GLU A 354 31.81 -3.83 7.47
CA GLU A 354 32.12 -2.42 7.21
C GLU A 354 30.86 -1.56 7.30
N CYS A 355 29.73 -2.05 6.76
CA CYS A 355 28.44 -1.36 6.85
C CYS A 355 27.96 -1.21 8.30
N LEU A 356 28.15 -2.23 9.14
CA LEU A 356 27.78 -2.17 10.56
C LEU A 356 28.57 -1.11 11.34
N GLN A 357 29.74 -0.69 10.85
CA GLN A 357 30.55 0.37 11.46
C GLN A 357 30.12 1.79 11.02
N LYS A 358 29.32 1.91 9.94
CA LYS A 358 28.89 3.21 9.41
C LYS A 358 27.89 3.93 10.32
N THR A 359 27.08 3.18 11.08
CA THR A 359 25.96 3.72 11.85
C THR A 359 25.80 3.02 13.20
N PRO A 360 25.30 3.70 14.24
CA PRO A 360 24.96 3.07 15.50
C PRO A 360 23.74 2.13 15.35
N PRO A 361 23.55 1.18 16.29
CA PRO A 361 22.33 0.39 16.36
C PRO A 361 21.09 1.25 16.66
N PRO A 362 19.87 0.76 16.35
CA PRO A 362 19.56 -0.58 15.83
C PRO A 362 19.72 -0.72 14.30
N VAL A 363 20.26 -1.88 13.87
CA VAL A 363 20.46 -2.25 12.46
C VAL A 363 19.59 -3.45 12.07
N LEU A 364 18.97 -3.39 10.89
CA LEU A 364 18.16 -4.48 10.32
C LEU A 364 18.79 -5.00 9.04
N ILE A 365 19.16 -6.28 9.01
CA ILE A 365 19.75 -6.96 7.86
C ILE A 365 18.69 -7.86 7.20
N PHE A 366 18.47 -7.68 5.91
CA PHE A 366 17.57 -8.51 5.12
C PHE A 366 18.33 -9.47 4.21
N CYS A 367 17.96 -10.75 4.29
CA CYS A 367 18.48 -11.81 3.43
C CYS A 367 17.33 -12.49 2.67
N GLU A 368 17.64 -13.10 1.53
CA GLU A 368 16.63 -13.84 0.77
C GLU A 368 16.39 -15.23 1.36
N ASN A 369 17.46 -15.96 1.68
CA ASN A 369 17.36 -17.34 2.16
C ASN A 369 17.47 -17.43 3.68
N LYS A 370 16.80 -18.44 4.25
CA LYS A 370 16.85 -18.73 5.69
C LYS A 370 18.25 -19.16 6.13
N LYS A 371 18.96 -19.90 5.29
CA LYS A 371 20.33 -20.34 5.55
C LYS A 371 21.28 -19.15 5.70
N ASP A 372 21.18 -18.17 4.81
CA ASP A 372 22.00 -16.96 4.88
C ASP A 372 21.74 -16.16 6.17
N VAL A 373 20.49 -16.16 6.66
CA VAL A 373 20.13 -15.55 7.96
C VAL A 373 20.86 -16.24 9.10
N ASP A 374 20.88 -17.57 9.14
CA ASP A 374 21.55 -18.33 10.20
C ASP A 374 23.09 -18.20 10.09
N ASP A 375 23.66 -18.30 8.89
CA ASP A 375 25.10 -18.15 8.64
C ASP A 375 25.61 -16.76 9.08
N ILE A 376 24.87 -15.70 8.73
CA ILE A 376 25.21 -14.33 9.16
C ILE A 376 25.05 -14.17 10.68
N TYR A 377 23.97 -14.71 11.24
CA TYR A 377 23.72 -14.64 12.68
C TYR A 377 24.83 -15.31 13.49
N GLU A 378 25.23 -16.53 13.14
CA GLU A 378 26.33 -17.25 13.78
C GLU A 378 27.64 -16.47 13.64
N TYR A 379 27.92 -15.93 12.46
CA TYR A 379 29.11 -15.13 12.23
C TYR A 379 29.16 -13.84 13.08
N LEU A 380 28.03 -13.15 13.22
CA LEU A 380 27.92 -11.95 14.06
C LEU A 380 28.16 -12.28 15.55
N LEU A 381 27.64 -13.41 16.04
CA LEU A 381 27.91 -13.87 17.41
C LEU A 381 29.40 -14.17 17.63
N LEU A 382 30.08 -14.81 16.67
CA LEU A 382 31.53 -15.05 16.75
C LEU A 382 32.33 -13.74 16.80
N LYS A 383 31.81 -12.68 16.18
CA LYS A 383 32.38 -11.32 16.24
C LYS A 383 31.92 -10.52 17.45
N GLN A 384 31.24 -11.15 18.42
CA GLN A 384 30.73 -10.53 19.65
C GLN A 384 29.74 -9.38 19.38
N VAL A 385 28.99 -9.47 18.27
CA VAL A 385 27.90 -8.54 17.97
C VAL A 385 26.61 -9.08 18.57
N GLU A 386 25.90 -8.25 19.32
CA GLU A 386 24.61 -8.58 19.93
C GLU A 386 23.52 -8.67 18.85
N ALA A 387 23.40 -9.85 18.21
CA ALA A 387 22.45 -10.10 17.14
C ALA A 387 21.28 -11.00 17.56
N VAL A 388 20.22 -10.98 16.77
CA VAL A 388 19.10 -11.96 16.76
C VAL A 388 18.71 -12.30 15.34
N SER A 389 18.11 -13.48 15.12
CA SER A 389 17.64 -13.92 13.80
C SER A 389 16.15 -14.24 13.76
N ILE A 390 15.49 -13.92 12.64
CA ILE A 390 14.06 -14.17 12.42
C ILE A 390 13.83 -14.71 10.99
N HIS A 391 13.38 -15.97 10.89
CA HIS A 391 13.03 -16.60 9.61
C HIS A 391 11.89 -17.61 9.76
N GLY A 392 11.47 -18.20 8.63
CA GLY A 392 10.35 -19.12 8.48
C GLY A 392 10.29 -20.28 9.48
N ASP A 393 11.45 -20.80 9.88
CA ASP A 393 11.56 -22.07 10.62
C ASP A 393 11.76 -21.87 12.13
N LYS A 394 11.94 -20.62 12.58
CA LYS A 394 11.89 -20.28 14.01
C LYS A 394 10.47 -20.48 14.55
N SER A 395 10.38 -21.01 15.77
CA SER A 395 9.12 -21.12 16.50
C SER A 395 8.53 -19.73 16.80
N GLN A 396 7.22 -19.67 17.06
CA GLN A 396 6.55 -18.41 17.38
C GLN A 396 7.14 -17.76 18.65
N GLU A 397 7.48 -18.57 19.66
CA GLU A 397 8.05 -18.09 20.92
C GLU A 397 9.45 -17.49 20.71
N GLU A 398 10.30 -18.14 19.92
CA GLU A 398 11.62 -17.60 19.55
C GLU A 398 11.50 -16.29 18.79
N ARG A 399 10.56 -16.19 17.84
CA ARG A 399 10.31 -14.96 17.09
C ARG A 399 9.87 -13.83 18.01
N GLU A 400 8.89 -14.07 18.88
CA GLU A 400 8.40 -13.06 19.82
C GLU A 400 9.48 -12.62 20.80
N GLY A 401 10.29 -13.55 21.29
CA GLY A 401 11.47 -13.26 22.12
C GLY A 401 12.51 -12.40 21.40
N ALA A 402 12.86 -12.75 20.16
CA ALA A 402 13.83 -12.01 19.34
C ALA A 402 13.33 -10.58 19.03
N ILE A 403 12.06 -10.44 18.63
CA ILE A 403 11.44 -9.14 18.35
C ILE A 403 11.43 -8.27 19.61
N LYS A 404 11.07 -8.85 20.76
CA LYS A 404 11.04 -8.15 22.03
C LYS A 404 12.43 -7.68 22.45
N ALA A 405 13.43 -8.56 22.37
CA ALA A 405 14.81 -8.22 22.72
C ALA A 405 15.38 -7.09 21.85
N PHE A 406 15.15 -7.15 20.54
CA PHE A 406 15.57 -6.09 19.61
C PHE A 406 14.82 -4.78 19.86
N ARG A 407 13.51 -4.82 20.08
CA ARG A 407 12.69 -3.63 20.39
C ARG A 407 13.10 -2.95 21.71
N GLU A 408 13.48 -3.73 22.71
CA GLU A 408 13.95 -3.24 24.00
C GLU A 408 15.40 -2.72 23.97
N GLY A 409 16.09 -2.81 22.82
CA GLY A 409 17.49 -2.39 22.68
C GLY A 409 18.49 -3.32 23.38
N LYS A 410 18.09 -4.56 23.71
CA LYS A 410 19.00 -5.58 24.26
C LYS A 410 19.87 -6.22 23.19
N LYS A 411 19.47 -6.08 21.93
CA LYS A 411 20.13 -6.64 20.75
C LYS A 411 20.25 -5.52 19.72
N ASP A 412 21.45 -5.35 19.19
CA ASP A 412 21.84 -4.25 18.31
C ASP A 412 21.48 -4.53 16.85
N VAL A 413 21.52 -5.80 16.46
CA VAL A 413 21.32 -6.24 15.07
C VAL A 413 20.22 -7.29 14.98
N LEU A 414 19.32 -7.12 14.02
CA LEU A 414 18.35 -8.13 13.65
C LEU A 414 18.61 -8.60 12.22
N VAL A 415 18.77 -9.90 12.03
CA VAL A 415 18.91 -10.54 10.72
C VAL A 415 17.61 -11.26 10.38
N ALA A 416 17.00 -10.95 9.23
CA ALA A 416 15.70 -11.53 8.90
C ALA A 416 15.50 -11.79 7.40
N THR A 417 14.58 -12.72 7.10
CA THR A 417 14.03 -12.84 5.74
C THR A 417 12.84 -11.92 5.56
N ASP A 418 12.50 -11.61 4.29
CA ASP A 418 11.30 -10.83 3.94
C ASP A 418 10.03 -11.39 4.60
N VAL A 419 9.83 -12.70 4.52
CA VAL A 419 8.60 -13.35 5.00
C VAL A 419 8.42 -13.14 6.49
N ALA A 420 9.51 -13.21 7.26
CA ALA A 420 9.45 -13.24 8.71
C ALA A 420 9.56 -11.84 9.35
N SER A 421 10.05 -10.84 8.61
CA SER A 421 10.14 -9.44 9.07
C SER A 421 9.00 -8.55 8.54
N LYS A 422 8.21 -9.03 7.58
CA LYS A 422 7.03 -8.33 7.05
C LYS A 422 5.97 -8.11 8.15
N GLY A 423 5.49 -6.87 8.25
CA GLY A 423 4.51 -6.46 9.28
C GLY A 423 5.10 -6.18 10.66
N LEU A 424 6.42 -6.26 10.84
CA LEU A 424 7.08 -5.85 12.08
C LEU A 424 7.30 -4.34 12.10
N ASP A 425 6.76 -3.67 13.12
CA ASP A 425 7.08 -2.29 13.46
C ASP A 425 8.23 -2.28 14.47
N PHE A 426 9.39 -1.82 14.00
CA PHE A 426 10.57 -1.59 14.82
C PHE A 426 10.76 -0.08 14.99
N PRO A 427 11.04 0.40 16.22
CA PRO A 427 11.26 1.82 16.47
C PRO A 427 12.52 2.29 15.72
N ASP A 428 12.36 3.34 14.91
CA ASP A 428 13.39 4.15 14.22
C ASP A 428 14.75 3.44 13.98
N ILE A 429 14.72 2.35 13.20
CA ILE A 429 15.94 1.66 12.71
C ILE A 429 16.87 2.69 12.09
N GLN A 430 18.15 2.69 12.47
CA GLN A 430 19.13 3.65 11.96
C GLN A 430 19.64 3.23 10.58
N HIS A 431 19.82 1.92 10.38
CA HIS A 431 20.39 1.36 9.16
C HIS A 431 19.66 0.09 8.73
N VAL A 432 19.22 0.08 7.47
CA VAL A 432 18.72 -1.12 6.81
C VAL A 432 19.78 -1.62 5.85
N ILE A 433 20.21 -2.87 6.00
CA ILE A 433 21.17 -3.50 5.10
C ILE A 433 20.46 -4.59 4.30
N ASN A 434 20.35 -4.43 3.00
CA ASN A 434 19.89 -5.47 2.09
C ASN A 434 21.11 -6.30 1.66
N PHE A 435 21.36 -7.39 2.40
CA PHE A 435 22.42 -8.34 2.07
C PHE A 435 22.16 -9.01 0.71
N ASP A 436 20.88 -9.27 0.43
CA ASP A 436 20.40 -9.68 -0.89
C ASP A 436 19.37 -8.68 -1.40
N MET A 437 19.56 -8.20 -2.64
CA MET A 437 18.53 -7.41 -3.33
C MET A 437 17.25 -8.27 -3.53
N PRO A 438 16.07 -7.80 -3.09
CA PRO A 438 14.83 -8.55 -3.26
C PRO A 438 14.46 -8.72 -4.75
N ARG A 439 13.72 -9.79 -5.06
CA ARG A 439 13.31 -10.11 -6.45
C ARG A 439 12.38 -9.07 -7.10
N GLU A 440 11.77 -8.21 -6.29
CA GLU A 440 10.78 -7.23 -6.71
C GLU A 440 11.09 -5.87 -6.06
N ILE A 441 10.90 -4.79 -6.82
CA ILE A 441 11.27 -3.44 -6.39
C ILE A 441 10.37 -2.91 -5.27
N GLU A 442 9.13 -3.39 -5.22
CA GLU A 442 8.15 -3.08 -4.19
C GLU A 442 8.64 -3.57 -2.82
N ASN A 443 9.18 -4.79 -2.76
CA ASN A 443 9.80 -5.33 -1.56
C ASN A 443 11.02 -4.49 -1.14
N TYR A 444 11.82 -3.99 -2.09
CA TYR A 444 12.94 -3.08 -1.78
C TYR A 444 12.45 -1.80 -1.08
N ILE A 445 11.44 -1.13 -1.64
CA ILE A 445 10.83 0.08 -1.05
C ILE A 445 10.33 -0.20 0.38
N HIS A 446 9.72 -1.37 0.60
CA HIS A 446 9.24 -1.76 1.92
C HIS A 446 10.35 -2.04 2.94
N ARG A 447 11.47 -2.60 2.50
CA ARG A 447 12.65 -2.85 3.35
C ARG A 447 13.29 -1.54 3.77
N ILE A 448 13.58 -0.66 2.82
CA ILE A 448 14.19 0.65 3.13
C ILE A 448 13.21 1.56 3.91
N GLY A 449 11.91 1.38 3.74
CA GLY A 449 10.88 2.04 4.57
C GLY A 449 10.85 1.61 6.04
N ARG A 450 11.74 0.71 6.48
CA ARG A 450 11.95 0.38 7.90
C ARG A 450 12.79 1.44 8.62
N THR A 451 13.56 2.25 7.89
CA THR A 451 14.29 3.41 8.41
C THR A 451 13.69 4.74 7.93
N GLY A 452 14.19 5.87 8.44
CA GLY A 452 13.75 7.21 8.05
C GLY A 452 12.32 7.57 8.49
N ARG A 453 11.82 6.95 9.56
CA ARG A 453 10.45 7.13 10.05
C ARG A 453 10.33 8.40 10.90
N ARG A 454 9.10 8.94 11.01
CA ARG A 454 8.74 10.08 11.89
C ARG A 454 9.58 11.35 11.70
N GLY A 455 10.14 11.55 10.50
CA GLY A 455 10.96 12.72 10.17
C GLY A 455 12.45 12.57 10.49
N ASN A 456 12.87 11.44 11.06
CA ASN A 456 14.28 11.11 11.23
C ASN A 456 14.90 10.71 9.88
N LYS A 457 16.21 10.96 9.73
CA LYS A 457 16.98 10.45 8.59
C LYS A 457 17.42 9.03 8.86
N GLY A 458 17.50 8.23 7.80
CA GLY A 458 17.89 6.82 7.86
C GLY A 458 18.85 6.46 6.73
N VAL A 459 19.62 5.39 6.91
CA VAL A 459 20.51 4.86 5.87
C VAL A 459 20.02 3.49 5.41
N ALA A 460 20.02 3.25 4.11
CA ALA A 460 19.76 1.93 3.53
C ALA A 460 20.90 1.55 2.60
N THR A 461 21.66 0.50 2.94
CA THR A 461 22.72 -0.03 2.07
C THR A 461 22.26 -1.31 1.39
N THR A 462 22.47 -1.44 0.09
CA THR A 462 22.03 -2.59 -0.70
C THR A 462 23.16 -3.17 -1.54
N PHE A 463 23.36 -4.47 -1.40
CA PHE A 463 24.29 -5.23 -2.22
C PHE A 463 23.59 -5.74 -3.47
N ILE A 464 24.10 -5.31 -4.63
CA ILE A 464 23.70 -5.82 -5.94
C ILE A 464 24.83 -6.64 -6.55
N ASN A 465 24.49 -7.60 -7.41
CA ASN A 465 25.45 -8.44 -8.10
C ASN A 465 24.93 -8.87 -9.49
N LYS A 466 25.75 -9.61 -10.24
CA LYS A 466 25.41 -10.11 -11.59
C LYS A 466 24.24 -11.10 -11.65
N THR A 467 23.82 -11.67 -10.52
CA THR A 467 22.69 -12.63 -10.47
C THR A 467 21.34 -11.92 -10.45
N ASN A 468 21.30 -10.62 -10.14
CA ASN A 468 20.08 -9.84 -10.17
C ASN A 468 19.62 -9.60 -11.62
N THR A 469 18.31 -9.62 -11.85
CA THR A 469 17.75 -9.45 -13.20
C THR A 469 17.91 -8.01 -13.69
N GLU A 470 18.25 -7.82 -14.97
CA GLU A 470 18.42 -6.50 -15.58
C GLU A 470 17.19 -5.59 -15.39
N SER A 471 15.98 -6.13 -15.55
CA SER A 471 14.74 -5.38 -15.31
C SER A 471 14.67 -4.79 -13.90
N LEU A 472 15.09 -5.54 -12.88
CA LEU A 472 15.07 -5.07 -11.49
C LEU A 472 16.13 -4.00 -11.26
N LEU A 473 17.31 -4.17 -11.86
CA LEU A 473 18.40 -3.19 -11.77
C LEU A 473 18.05 -1.89 -12.50
N LEU A 474 17.32 -1.96 -13.62
CA LEU A 474 16.76 -0.79 -14.30
C LEU A 474 15.72 -0.09 -13.42
N ASP A 475 14.77 -0.82 -12.83
CA ASP A 475 13.78 -0.25 -11.92
C ASP A 475 14.45 0.45 -10.73
N LEU A 476 15.50 -0.16 -10.16
CA LEU A 476 16.32 0.43 -9.10
C LEU A 476 17.05 1.70 -9.57
N LYS A 477 17.64 1.69 -10.78
CA LYS A 477 18.30 2.87 -11.37
C LYS A 477 17.34 4.06 -11.43
N TYR A 478 16.13 3.85 -11.97
CA TYR A 478 15.12 4.89 -12.07
C TYR A 478 14.65 5.40 -10.70
N LEU A 479 14.51 4.50 -9.72
CA LEU A 479 14.16 4.84 -8.35
C LEU A 479 15.25 5.73 -7.70
N LEU A 480 16.52 5.38 -7.85
CA LEU A 480 17.63 6.18 -7.30
C LEU A 480 17.72 7.57 -7.94
N ILE A 481 17.56 7.66 -9.26
CA ILE A 481 17.55 8.95 -9.98
C ILE A 481 16.41 9.84 -9.47
N GLU A 482 15.21 9.29 -9.37
CA GLU A 482 14.04 10.02 -8.86
C GLU A 482 14.25 10.51 -7.43
N ALA A 483 14.78 9.65 -6.55
CA ALA A 483 15.06 9.97 -5.16
C ALA A 483 16.30 10.87 -4.98
N LYS A 484 16.92 11.33 -6.07
CA LYS A 484 18.15 12.15 -6.09
C LYS A 484 19.30 11.52 -5.31
N GLN A 485 19.41 10.20 -5.37
CA GLN A 485 20.44 9.41 -4.71
C GLN A 485 21.63 9.19 -5.64
N LYS A 486 22.77 8.76 -5.07
CA LYS A 486 23.96 8.43 -5.85
C LYS A 486 23.71 7.12 -6.62
N VAL A 487 23.72 7.19 -7.95
CA VAL A 487 23.58 6.01 -8.82
C VAL A 487 24.97 5.38 -9.02
N PRO A 488 25.16 4.07 -8.71
CA PRO A 488 26.42 3.39 -8.95
C PRO A 488 26.77 3.31 -10.44
N PRO A 489 28.06 3.39 -10.83
CA PRO A 489 28.48 3.27 -12.22
C PRO A 489 27.95 2.01 -12.91
N ALA A 490 27.93 0.89 -12.18
CA ALA A 490 27.42 -0.39 -12.68
C ALA A 490 25.94 -0.34 -13.13
N LEU A 491 25.11 0.55 -12.56
CA LEU A 491 23.71 0.74 -13.01
C LEU A 491 23.61 1.71 -14.20
N LEU A 492 24.56 2.64 -14.33
CA LEU A 492 24.60 3.58 -15.45
C LEU A 492 24.93 2.86 -16.76
N GLU A 493 25.80 1.85 -16.70
CA GLU A 493 26.24 1.03 -17.84
C GLU A 493 25.16 0.09 -18.39
N ILE A 494 24.09 -0.18 -17.63
CA ILE A 494 23.00 -1.06 -18.10
C ILE A 494 22.31 -0.40 -19.29
N PRO A 495 22.27 -1.06 -20.47
CA PRO A 495 21.61 -0.54 -21.66
C PRO A 495 20.16 -0.23 -21.33
N ASP A 496 19.76 0.98 -21.69
CA ASP A 496 18.39 1.43 -21.53
C ASP A 496 17.79 1.50 -22.94
N ASP A 497 16.91 0.55 -23.26
CA ASP A 497 16.18 0.55 -24.53
C ASP A 497 15.37 1.86 -24.73
N ASN A 498 15.16 2.66 -23.66
CA ASN A 498 14.55 3.99 -23.71
C ASN A 498 15.53 5.15 -23.98
N GLN A 499 16.82 4.93 -24.26
CA GLN A 499 17.72 6.05 -24.61
C GLN A 499 17.31 6.78 -25.89
N TYR A 500 16.48 6.18 -26.76
CA TYR A 500 15.86 6.89 -27.88
C TYR A 500 14.77 7.89 -27.44
N LEU A 501 14.16 7.69 -26.26
CA LEU A 501 13.09 8.52 -25.70
C LEU A 501 13.58 9.61 -24.75
N GLN A 502 14.76 9.49 -24.15
CA GLN A 502 15.34 10.54 -23.28
C GLN A 502 15.68 11.85 -24.02
N LYS A 503 15.69 11.86 -25.35
CA LYS A 503 15.79 13.11 -26.15
C LYS A 503 14.47 13.88 -26.23
N LEU A 504 13.36 13.30 -25.78
CA LEU A 504 12.07 13.95 -25.58
C LEU A 504 11.87 14.07 -24.06
N GLN A 505 11.41 15.22 -23.58
CA GLN A 505 11.37 15.58 -22.15
C GLN A 505 10.30 14.81 -21.33
N ASP A 506 10.01 13.55 -21.65
CA ASP A 506 9.04 12.72 -20.95
C ASP A 506 9.73 11.53 -20.28
N LEU A 507 9.63 11.47 -18.95
CA LEU A 507 9.93 10.24 -18.19
C LEU A 507 9.16 9.06 -18.82
N PRO A 508 9.77 7.87 -19.00
CA PRO A 508 9.06 6.74 -19.59
C PRO A 508 7.83 6.41 -18.72
N LYS A 509 6.66 6.31 -19.36
CA LYS A 509 5.46 5.80 -18.71
C LYS A 509 5.80 4.44 -18.09
N PRO A 510 5.50 4.19 -16.81
CA PRO A 510 5.76 2.91 -16.20
C PRO A 510 5.03 1.81 -16.98
N CYS A 511 5.64 0.62 -17.08
CA CYS A 511 5.05 -0.55 -17.70
C CYS A 511 3.67 -0.76 -17.13
N GLU A 512 2.63 -0.58 -17.93
CA GLU A 512 1.30 -0.58 -17.34
C GLU A 512 0.95 -1.93 -16.68
N TYR A 513 1.55 -3.06 -17.10
CA TYR A 513 1.26 -4.37 -16.50
C TYR A 513 1.87 -4.60 -15.11
N CYS A 514 3.11 -4.15 -14.88
CA CYS A 514 3.82 -4.41 -13.63
C CYS A 514 4.47 -3.18 -13.00
N ASP A 515 4.11 -1.98 -13.47
CA ASP A 515 4.60 -0.68 -13.04
C ASP A 515 6.14 -0.49 -13.10
N GLY A 516 6.83 -1.42 -13.78
CA GLY A 516 8.27 -1.39 -13.98
C GLY A 516 8.68 -0.20 -14.85
N ARG A 517 9.67 0.56 -14.40
CA ARG A 517 10.10 1.82 -15.03
C ARG A 517 11.21 1.61 -16.05
N GLY A 518 11.79 0.41 -16.10
CA GLY A 518 12.81 0.00 -17.07
C GLY A 518 12.32 -0.59 -18.39
N HIS A 519 11.01 -0.73 -18.61
CA HIS A 519 10.49 -1.39 -19.82
C HIS A 519 9.06 -0.95 -20.16
N ARG A 520 8.67 -1.06 -21.43
CA ARG A 520 7.28 -0.88 -21.90
C ARG A 520 6.45 -2.16 -21.78
N LEU A 521 5.12 -2.07 -21.87
CA LEU A 521 4.21 -3.22 -21.72
C LEU A 521 4.55 -4.36 -22.69
N VAL A 522 4.90 -4.01 -23.94
CA VAL A 522 5.37 -4.95 -24.98
C VAL A 522 6.61 -5.76 -24.57
N ASN A 523 7.49 -5.19 -23.74
CA ASN A 523 8.72 -5.81 -23.28
C ASN A 523 8.64 -6.37 -21.86
N CYS A 524 7.44 -6.42 -21.27
CA CYS A 524 7.26 -6.82 -19.88
C CYS A 524 7.76 -8.25 -19.57
N PRO A 525 8.81 -8.41 -18.72
CA PRO A 525 9.32 -9.73 -18.33
C PRO A 525 8.30 -10.52 -17.50
N LYS A 526 7.51 -9.85 -16.64
CA LYS A 526 6.45 -10.49 -15.85
C LYS A 526 5.35 -11.05 -16.79
N LEU A 527 4.93 -10.29 -17.81
CA LEU A 527 3.97 -10.76 -18.82
C LEU A 527 4.48 -11.99 -19.59
N LYS A 528 5.75 -11.97 -20.02
CA LYS A 528 6.40 -13.09 -20.72
C LYS A 528 6.54 -14.34 -19.85
N LYS A 529 6.76 -14.21 -18.54
CA LYS A 529 6.79 -15.34 -17.60
C LYS A 529 5.40 -15.95 -17.40
N THR A 530 4.36 -15.13 -17.24
CA THR A 530 2.96 -15.58 -17.09
C THR A 530 2.45 -16.30 -18.35
N SER A 531 2.79 -15.82 -19.55
CA SER A 531 2.41 -16.51 -20.80
C SER A 531 3.11 -17.84 -21.00
N ARG A 532 4.39 -17.96 -20.59
CA ARG A 532 5.15 -19.23 -20.60
C ARG A 532 4.61 -20.23 -19.59
N SER A 533 4.18 -19.79 -18.41
CA SER A 533 3.54 -20.64 -17.40
C SER A 533 2.16 -21.17 -17.88
N LYS A 534 1.35 -20.32 -18.54
CA LYS A 534 0.11 -20.77 -19.21
C LYS A 534 0.35 -21.76 -20.35
N LYS A 535 1.41 -21.59 -21.17
CA LYS A 535 1.78 -22.57 -22.21
C LYS A 535 2.25 -23.91 -21.64
N ARG A 536 2.93 -23.92 -20.48
CA ARG A 536 3.33 -25.16 -19.78
C ARG A 536 2.15 -25.94 -19.20
N ASN A 537 1.11 -25.26 -18.73
CA ASN A 537 -0.10 -25.91 -18.24
C ASN A 537 -1.01 -26.44 -19.37
N PHE A 538 -0.84 -25.94 -20.61
CA PHE A 538 -1.57 -26.42 -21.78
C PHE A 538 -0.89 -27.60 -22.49
N SER A 539 0.40 -27.88 -22.21
CA SER A 539 1.13 -29.00 -22.80
C SER A 539 1.06 -30.31 -21.99
N VAL A 540 0.38 -30.32 -20.84
CA VAL A 540 0.23 -31.51 -19.97
C VAL A 540 -1.18 -32.11 -20.05
N LEU A 541 -2.12 -31.47 -20.73
CA LEU A 541 -3.48 -31.96 -20.95
C LEU A 541 -3.90 -31.71 -22.41
N GLY A 542 -3.82 -32.73 -23.26
CA GLY A 542 -4.47 -32.71 -24.58
C GLY A 542 -3.61 -33.17 -25.76
N GLY A 543 -3.11 -34.41 -25.72
CA GLY A 543 -2.97 -35.20 -26.95
C GLY A 543 -4.30 -35.90 -27.20
N GLY A 544 -4.99 -35.57 -28.27
CA GLY A 544 -6.27 -36.18 -28.62
C GLY A 544 -7.12 -35.30 -29.52
N ASP A 545 -6.90 -35.45 -30.84
CA ASP A 545 -7.76 -34.94 -31.91
C ASP A 545 -9.22 -35.33 -31.69
N TRP A 546 -10.14 -34.37 -31.50
CA TRP A 546 -11.54 -34.54 -31.84
C TRP A 546 -12.21 -33.22 -32.24
N VAL A 547 -13.02 -33.33 -33.30
CA VAL A 547 -14.06 -32.42 -33.82
C VAL A 547 -13.64 -31.45 -34.95
N LYS A 548 -13.57 -32.02 -36.16
CA LYS A 548 -14.14 -31.40 -37.38
C LYS A 548 -15.66 -31.63 -37.42
N ASN A 549 -16.35 -30.70 -38.09
CA ASN A 549 -17.77 -30.64 -38.50
C ASN A 549 -18.76 -30.10 -37.45
N LYS A 550 -19.18 -28.84 -37.56
CA LYS A 550 -20.24 -28.27 -38.43
C LYS A 550 -21.65 -28.75 -38.06
N TYR A 551 -22.45 -27.75 -37.64
CA TYR A 551 -23.90 -27.59 -37.76
C TYR A 551 -24.64 -28.70 -38.51
N VAL A 552 -25.80 -29.13 -37.98
CA VAL A 552 -27.11 -29.11 -38.67
C VAL A 552 -28.21 -29.88 -37.87
N TYR A 553 -29.41 -29.29 -37.88
CA TYR A 553 -30.79 -29.79 -37.61
C TYR A 553 -31.34 -30.03 -36.19
N PHE A 554 -32.28 -29.13 -35.88
CA PHE A 554 -33.49 -29.27 -35.06
C PHE A 554 -34.42 -30.42 -35.54
N LEU A 555 -35.29 -30.88 -34.63
CA LEU A 555 -36.55 -31.64 -34.80
C LEU A 555 -36.46 -33.16 -35.04
N ASN A 556 -36.83 -33.96 -34.03
CA ASN A 556 -38.15 -34.62 -33.95
C ASN A 556 -38.17 -35.72 -32.87
N HIS A 557 -39.23 -35.68 -32.05
CA HIS A 557 -39.96 -36.82 -31.48
C HIS A 557 -39.18 -38.00 -30.85
N ILE A 558 -39.09 -38.02 -29.51
CA ILE A 558 -39.90 -38.83 -28.55
C ILE A 558 -39.26 -38.71 -27.16
#